data_AF-A0A0F9NTZ9-F1
#
_entry.id   AF-A0A0F9NTZ9-F1
#
_cell.length_a   1.000
_cell.length_b   1.000
_cell.length_c   1.000
_cell.angle_alpha   90.00
_cell.angle_beta   90.00
_cell.angle_gamma   90.00
#
_symmetry.space_group_name_H-M   'P 1'
#
loop_
_entity.id
_entity.type
_entity.pdbx_description
1 polymer ?
#
loop_
_entity_poly.entity_id
_entity_poly.type
_entity_poly.pdbx_seq_one_letter_code
_entity_poly.pdbx_strand_id
1 'polypeptide(L)'
;MKLNNGEIFNAREPLGKLIEQKFPVGVSYGLAKMSSKLNDQLKVIDDVRNGLIRTYGKPDPENAQQIKVNPEGEDFQKFASELNELFSQEVEVVFEKVKLPEKVAATCDKCSHNMDKMLEIEPSVLMALDKFIEV
;
A
#
# COMPACT_ATOMS: atom_id res chain seq x y z
N MET A 1 2.12 -16.37 -5.01
CA MET A 1 1.79 -16.40 -3.57
C MET A 1 0.34 -15.97 -3.37
N LYS A 2 -0.30 -16.41 -2.28
CA LYS A 2 -1.64 -15.96 -1.91
C LYS A 2 -1.56 -14.74 -1.00
N LEU A 3 -2.35 -13.73 -1.30
CA LEU A 3 -2.55 -12.54 -0.47
C LEU A 3 -4.04 -12.30 -0.31
N ASN A 4 -4.45 -11.68 0.79
CA ASN A 4 -5.79 -11.11 0.88
C ASN A 4 -5.79 -9.65 0.42
N ASN A 5 -6.98 -9.14 0.08
CA ASN A 5 -7.16 -7.77 -0.38
C ASN A 5 -6.71 -6.73 0.66
N GLY A 6 -6.85 -7.01 1.96
CA GLY A 6 -6.36 -6.15 3.03
C GLY A 6 -4.83 -6.00 3.01
N GLU A 7 -4.09 -7.09 2.81
CA GLU A 7 -2.64 -7.10 2.67
C GLU A 7 -2.18 -6.29 1.46
N ILE A 8 -2.85 -6.47 0.32
CA ILE A 8 -2.57 -5.71 -0.90
C ILE A 8 -2.84 -4.22 -0.68
N PHE A 9 -3.99 -3.89 -0.09
CA PHE A 9 -4.37 -2.51 0.19
C PHE A 9 -3.39 -1.81 1.14
N ASN A 10 -3.02 -2.48 2.24
CA ASN A 10 -2.12 -1.93 3.26
C ASN A 10 -0.68 -1.77 2.76
N ALA A 11 -0.25 -2.57 1.78
CA ALA A 11 1.08 -2.45 1.20
C ALA A 11 1.25 -1.21 0.29
N ARG A 12 0.15 -0.60 -0.19
CA ARG A 12 0.18 0.48 -1.20
C ARG A 12 1.07 1.66 -0.80
N GLU A 13 0.80 2.25 0.36
CA GLU A 13 1.50 3.46 0.83
C GLU A 13 2.95 3.16 1.27
N PRO A 14 3.22 2.10 2.05
CA PRO A 14 4.57 1.66 2.37
C PRO A 14 5.42 1.35 1.14
N LEU A 15 4.85 0.69 0.13
CA LEU A 15 5.56 0.38 -1.12
C LEU A 15 5.87 1.67 -1.90
N GLY A 16 4.96 2.64 -1.90
CA GLY A 16 5.20 3.97 -2.47
C GLY A 16 6.41 4.67 -1.83
N LYS A 17 6.42 4.76 -0.50
CA LYS A 17 7.56 5.30 0.27
C LYS A 17 8.87 4.58 -0.03
N LEU A 18 8.81 3.26 -0.17
CA LEU A 18 10.00 2.45 -0.47
C LEU A 18 10.54 2.76 -1.88
N ILE A 19 9.67 2.89 -2.89
CA ILE A 19 10.06 3.18 -4.28
C ILE A 19 10.73 4.56 -4.43
N GLU A 20 10.43 5.51 -3.55
CA GLU A 20 11.07 6.84 -3.54
C GLU A 20 12.56 6.80 -3.14
N GLN A 21 13.03 5.70 -2.54
CA GLN A 21 14.44 5.53 -2.19
C GLN A 21 15.32 5.28 -3.43
N LYS A 22 16.55 5.78 -3.39
CA LYS A 22 17.55 5.60 -4.47
C LYS A 22 18.22 4.22 -4.39
N PHE A 23 17.49 3.19 -4.79
CA PHE A 23 18.00 1.83 -4.89
C PHE A 23 18.85 1.58 -6.15
N PRO A 24 19.67 0.51 -6.18
CA PRO A 24 20.24 -0.01 -7.41
C PRO A 24 19.15 -0.39 -8.43
N VAL A 25 19.45 -0.22 -9.71
CA VAL A 25 18.48 -0.36 -10.81
C VAL A 25 17.66 -1.66 -10.77
N GLY A 26 18.27 -2.80 -10.42
CA GLY A 26 17.57 -4.08 -10.33
C GLY A 26 16.52 -4.11 -9.23
N VAL A 27 16.82 -3.53 -8.07
CA VAL A 27 15.89 -3.42 -6.94
C VAL A 27 14.77 -2.44 -7.26
N SER A 28 15.09 -1.27 -7.81
CA SER A 28 14.09 -0.29 -8.26
C SER A 28 13.12 -0.90 -9.29
N TYR A 29 13.65 -1.63 -10.28
CA TYR A 29 12.83 -2.32 -11.26
C TYR A 29 11.94 -3.40 -10.63
N GLY A 30 12.48 -4.18 -9.69
CA GLY A 30 11.72 -5.18 -8.94
C GLY A 30 10.54 -4.57 -8.19
N LEU A 31 10.78 -3.49 -7.43
CA LEU A 31 9.74 -2.77 -6.68
C LEU A 31 8.69 -2.15 -7.61
N ALA A 32 9.11 -1.51 -8.70
CA ALA A 32 8.20 -0.93 -9.68
C ALA A 32 7.32 -1.99 -10.36
N LYS A 33 7.90 -3.13 -10.74
CA LYS A 33 7.18 -4.26 -11.33
C LYS A 33 6.17 -4.85 -10.34
N MET A 34 6.55 -4.99 -9.08
CA MET A 34 5.65 -5.45 -8.00
C MET A 34 4.49 -4.46 -7.81
N SER A 35 4.78 -3.16 -7.68
CA SER A 35 3.75 -2.12 -7.58
C SER A 35 2.77 -2.16 -8.75
N SER A 36 3.29 -2.29 -9.99
CA SER A 36 2.44 -2.41 -11.18
C SER A 36 1.49 -3.61 -11.11
N LYS A 37 1.94 -4.76 -10.60
CA LYS A 37 1.08 -5.95 -10.47
C LYS A 37 0.02 -5.79 -9.39
N LEU A 38 0.36 -5.14 -8.28
CA LEU A 38 -0.60 -4.87 -7.21
C LEU A 38 -1.64 -3.84 -7.62
N ASN A 39 -1.26 -2.84 -8.45
CA ASN A 39 -2.15 -1.78 -8.91
C ASN A 39 -3.40 -2.29 -9.64
N ASP A 40 -3.31 -3.40 -10.35
CA ASP A 40 -4.48 -3.99 -11.02
C ASP A 40 -5.53 -4.48 -10.01
N GLN A 41 -5.09 -5.15 -8.95
CA GLN A 41 -5.97 -5.58 -7.86
C GLN A 41 -6.46 -4.39 -7.02
N LEU A 42 -5.59 -3.42 -6.75
CA LEU A 42 -5.91 -2.23 -5.98
C LEU A 42 -7.04 -1.40 -6.61
N LYS A 43 -7.10 -1.32 -7.94
CA LYS A 43 -8.21 -0.65 -8.64
C LYS A 43 -9.55 -1.34 -8.37
N VAL A 44 -9.58 -2.67 -8.46
CA VAL A 44 -10.80 -3.46 -8.19
C VAL A 44 -11.22 -3.29 -6.72
N ILE A 45 -10.27 -3.35 -5.79
CA ILE A 45 -10.52 -3.12 -4.35
C ILE A 45 -11.10 -1.72 -4.13
N ASP A 46 -10.53 -0.68 -4.74
CA ASP A 46 -11.00 0.69 -4.60
C ASP A 46 -12.40 0.87 -5.20
N ASP A 47 -12.69 0.28 -6.35
CA ASP A 47 -14.00 0.36 -6.99
C ASP A 47 -15.10 -0.23 -6.10
N VAL A 48 -14.87 -1.43 -5.56
CA VAL A 48 -15.83 -2.08 -4.65
C VAL A 48 -15.96 -1.29 -3.34
N ARG A 49 -14.84 -0.89 -2.72
CA ARG A 49 -14.83 -0.07 -1.50
C ARG A 49 -15.58 1.25 -1.70
N ASN A 50 -15.37 1.93 -2.82
CA ASN A 50 -16.07 3.17 -3.15
C ASN A 50 -17.57 2.93 -3.39
N GLY A 51 -17.94 1.76 -3.94
CA GLY A 51 -19.32 1.29 -3.99
C GLY A 51 -19.94 1.20 -2.59
N LEU A 52 -19.27 0.52 -1.66
CA LEU A 52 -19.72 0.41 -0.26
C LEU A 52 -19.88 1.77 0.41
N ILE A 53 -18.93 2.70 0.20
CA ILE A 53 -19.01 4.06 0.74
C ILE A 53 -20.22 4.81 0.17
N ARG A 54 -20.54 4.65 -1.12
CA ARG A 54 -21.73 5.27 -1.73
C ARG A 54 -23.04 4.66 -1.23
N THR A 55 -23.05 3.36 -0.95
CA THR A 55 -24.23 2.64 -0.45
C THR A 55 -24.56 3.02 0.99
N TYR A 56 -23.55 3.07 1.86
CA TYR A 56 -23.73 3.22 3.31
C TYR A 56 -23.37 4.61 3.85
N GLY A 57 -22.74 5.44 3.02
CA GLY A 57 -22.34 6.78 3.40
C GLY A 57 -23.42 7.82 3.14
N LYS A 58 -23.29 8.96 3.82
CA LYS A 58 -24.12 10.15 3.61
C LYS A 58 -23.22 11.32 3.20
N PRO A 59 -23.75 12.32 2.46
CA PRO A 59 -23.01 13.53 2.16
C PRO A 59 -22.47 14.18 3.44
N ASP A 60 -21.23 14.65 3.39
CA ASP A 60 -20.61 15.35 4.50
C ASP A 60 -21.31 16.70 4.73
N PRO A 61 -21.70 17.03 5.98
CA PRO A 61 -22.31 18.33 6.30
C PRO A 61 -21.44 19.54 5.95
N GLU A 62 -20.12 19.41 6.04
CA GLU A 62 -19.15 20.46 5.73
C GLU A 62 -18.79 20.50 4.23
N ASN A 63 -18.99 19.40 3.52
CA ASN A 63 -18.78 19.31 2.08
C ASN A 63 -19.69 18.28 1.42
N ALA A 64 -20.84 18.73 0.90
CA ALA A 64 -21.84 17.85 0.27
C ALA A 64 -21.34 17.05 -0.96
N GLN A 65 -20.14 17.35 -1.50
CA GLN A 65 -19.51 16.56 -2.56
C GLN A 65 -18.74 15.33 -2.04
N GLN A 66 -18.47 15.26 -0.74
CA GLN A 66 -17.84 14.12 -0.09
C GLN A 66 -18.91 13.21 0.52
N ILE A 67 -18.75 11.90 0.35
CA ILE A 67 -19.59 10.89 1.00
C ILE A 67 -18.77 10.23 2.10
N LYS A 68 -19.31 10.20 3.33
CA LYS A 68 -18.67 9.57 4.48
C LYS A 68 -19.61 8.58 5.15
N VAL A 69 -19.05 7.47 5.60
CA VAL A 69 -19.76 6.52 6.47
C VAL A 69 -19.57 7.00 7.90
N ASN A 70 -20.68 7.22 8.63
CA ASN A 70 -20.64 7.61 10.03
C ASN A 70 -20.38 6.37 10.91
N PRO A 71 -19.30 6.32 11.71
CA PRO A 71 -19.01 5.20 12.61
C PRO A 71 -20.09 4.94 13.67
N GLU A 72 -20.87 5.97 14.02
CA GLU A 72 -21.96 5.87 15.00
C GLU A 72 -23.34 5.67 14.33
N GLY A 73 -23.37 5.55 13.00
CA GLY A 73 -24.60 5.39 12.23
C GLY A 73 -25.13 3.96 12.21
N GLU A 74 -26.44 3.82 11.98
CA GLU A 74 -27.15 2.53 11.90
C GLU A 74 -26.59 1.60 10.81
N ASP A 75 -26.06 2.16 9.72
CA ASP A 75 -25.50 1.42 8.59
C ASP A 75 -24.04 0.98 8.78
N PHE A 76 -23.36 1.49 9.82
CA PHE A 76 -21.93 1.24 10.02
C PHE A 76 -21.59 -0.24 10.18
N GLN A 77 -22.41 -0.99 10.93
CA GLN A 77 -22.15 -2.42 11.15
C GLN A 77 -22.21 -3.22 9.84
N LYS A 78 -23.16 -2.90 8.95
CA LYS A 78 -23.27 -3.54 7.63
C LYS A 78 -22.08 -3.18 6.75
N PHE A 79 -21.74 -1.89 6.69
CA PHE A 79 -20.56 -1.41 5.97
C PHE A 79 -19.28 -2.11 6.45
N ALA A 80 -19.06 -2.19 7.76
CA ALA A 80 -17.87 -2.81 8.33
C ALA A 80 -17.82 -4.31 8.02
N SER A 81 -18.95 -5.02 8.06
CA SER A 81 -19.04 -6.42 7.69
C SER A 81 -18.66 -6.65 6.22
N GLU A 82 -19.25 -5.90 5.29
CA GLU A 82 -18.98 -6.05 3.85
C GLU A 82 -17.56 -5.58 3.47
N LEU A 83 -17.04 -4.55 4.14
CA LEU A 83 -15.65 -4.12 3.96
C LEU A 83 -14.67 -5.19 4.45
N ASN A 84 -14.95 -5.84 5.58
CA ASN A 84 -14.15 -6.95 6.08
C ASN A 84 -14.22 -8.17 5.14
N GLU A 85 -15.39 -8.45 4.57
CA GLU A 85 -15.55 -9.49 3.56
C GLU A 85 -14.73 -9.18 2.30
N LEU A 86 -14.75 -7.93 1.81
CA LEU A 86 -13.91 -7.49 0.71
C LEU A 86 -12.42 -7.70 1.02
N PHE A 87 -11.97 -7.29 2.20
CA PHE A 87 -10.56 -7.39 2.60
C PHE A 87 -10.09 -8.82 2.90
N SER A 88 -10.99 -9.73 3.24
CA SER A 88 -10.66 -11.14 3.48
C SER A 88 -10.59 -11.99 2.21
N GLN A 89 -11.09 -11.50 1.07
CA GLN A 89 -10.98 -12.23 -0.20
C GLN A 89 -9.51 -12.47 -0.54
N GLU A 90 -9.19 -13.72 -0.89
CA GLU A 90 -7.86 -14.13 -1.31
C GLU A 90 -7.70 -14.04 -2.83
N VAL A 91 -6.53 -13.60 -3.26
CA VAL A 91 -6.11 -13.62 -4.66
C VAL A 91 -4.73 -14.24 -4.79
N GLU A 92 -4.51 -14.97 -5.88
CA GLU A 92 -3.19 -15.44 -6.23
C GLU A 92 -2.45 -14.39 -7.05
N VAL A 93 -1.31 -13.96 -6.55
CA VAL A 93 -0.41 -13.02 -7.23
C VAL A 93 0.89 -13.72 -7.60
N VAL A 94 1.39 -13.46 -8.80
CA VAL A 94 2.62 -14.07 -9.30
C VAL A 94 3.71 -13.01 -9.37
N PHE A 95 4.53 -12.89 -8.33
CA PHE A 95 5.78 -12.13 -8.33
C PHE A 95 6.74 -12.70 -7.27
N GLU A 96 8.01 -12.34 -7.41
CA GLU A 96 9.06 -12.68 -6.45
C GLU A 96 9.19 -11.55 -5.42
N LYS A 97 9.60 -11.91 -4.20
CA LYS A 97 9.98 -10.90 -3.21
C LYS A 97 11.19 -10.12 -3.71
N VAL A 98 11.25 -8.83 -3.36
CA VAL A 98 12.42 -8.00 -3.70
C VAL A 98 13.37 -8.00 -2.51
N LYS A 99 14.59 -8.49 -2.75
CA LYS A 99 15.67 -8.39 -1.76
C LYS A 99 16.22 -6.97 -1.72
N LEU A 100 16.14 -6.34 -0.56
CA LEU A 100 16.68 -5.01 -0.32
C LEU A 100 18.17 -5.09 0.02
N PRO A 101 18.96 -4.09 -0.40
CA PRO A 101 20.36 -4.00 -0.01
C PRO A 101 20.51 -3.41 1.40
N GLU A 102 21.63 -3.70 2.07
CA GLU A 102 21.95 -3.07 3.36
C GLU A 102 22.21 -1.55 3.23
N LYS A 103 22.60 -1.09 2.04
CA LYS A 103 22.97 0.29 1.75
C LYS A 103 22.26 0.83 0.52
N VAL A 104 21.97 2.13 0.55
CA VAL A 104 21.40 2.87 -0.57
C VAL A 104 22.27 4.08 -0.92
N ALA A 105 22.18 4.48 -2.19
CA ALA A 105 22.87 5.68 -2.66
C ALA A 105 22.26 6.93 -2.00
N ALA A 106 23.11 7.81 -1.53
CA ALA A 106 22.76 9.09 -0.94
C ALA A 106 23.69 10.18 -1.45
N THR A 107 23.30 11.43 -1.18
CA THR A 107 24.12 12.60 -1.48
C THR A 107 24.41 13.29 -0.15
N CYS A 108 25.68 13.59 0.12
CA CYS A 108 26.06 14.29 1.36
C CYS A 108 25.48 15.71 1.38
N ASP A 109 24.67 16.05 2.38
CA ASP A 109 24.04 17.39 2.49
C ASP A 109 25.07 18.53 2.58
N LYS A 110 26.25 18.26 3.17
CA LYS A 110 27.30 19.27 3.35
C LYS A 110 28.16 19.49 2.10
N CYS A 111 28.44 18.40 1.37
CA CYS A 111 29.51 18.40 0.36
C CYS A 111 29.03 17.98 -1.03
N SER A 112 27.75 17.65 -1.21
CA SER A 112 27.08 17.28 -2.47
C SER A 112 27.73 16.15 -3.30
N HIS A 113 28.58 15.32 -2.70
CA HIS A 113 29.12 14.12 -3.36
C HIS A 113 28.22 12.90 -3.10
N ASN A 114 28.29 11.93 -4.00
CA ASN A 114 27.60 10.64 -3.85
C ASN A 114 28.32 9.79 -2.80
N MET A 115 27.53 9.18 -1.93
CA MET A 115 27.99 8.25 -0.90
C MET A 115 26.94 7.17 -0.69
N ASP A 116 27.33 6.06 -0.09
CA ASP A 116 26.38 5.06 0.39
C ASP A 116 26.02 5.35 1.85
N LYS A 117 24.75 5.17 2.21
CA LYS A 117 24.29 5.17 3.60
C LYS A 117 23.59 3.86 3.91
N MET A 118 23.49 3.52 5.20
CA MET A 118 22.67 2.38 5.62
C MET A 118 21.21 2.62 5.22
N LEU A 119 20.56 1.56 4.76
CA LEU A 119 19.14 1.58 4.48
C LEU A 119 18.38 1.72 5.79
N GLU A 120 17.68 2.83 5.95
CA GLU A 120 16.82 3.10 7.09
C GLU A 120 15.37 3.03 6.60
N ILE A 121 14.61 2.09 7.16
CA ILE A 121 13.18 1.91 6.85
C ILE A 121 12.42 1.95 8.17
N GLU A 122 11.32 2.71 8.20
CA GLU A 122 10.42 2.74 9.35
C GLU A 122 9.91 1.33 9.68
N PRO A 123 9.85 0.91 10.97
CA PRO A 123 9.37 -0.42 11.33
C PRO A 123 7.95 -0.73 10.81
N SER A 124 7.07 0.27 10.74
CA SER A 124 5.72 0.16 10.17
C SER A 124 5.75 -0.21 8.69
N VAL A 125 6.68 0.35 7.92
CA VAL A 125 6.86 0.03 6.50
C VAL A 125 7.37 -1.39 6.33
N LEU A 126 8.32 -1.84 7.16
CA LEU A 126 8.81 -3.22 7.14
C LEU A 126 7.70 -4.23 7.47
N MET A 127 6.91 -3.95 8.50
CA MET A 127 5.80 -4.82 8.90
C MET A 127 4.75 -4.93 7.79
N ALA A 128 4.41 -3.82 7.13
CA ALA A 128 3.43 -3.83 6.05
C ALA A 128 3.94 -4.50 4.76
N LEU A 129 5.26 -4.67 4.62
CA LEU A 129 5.90 -5.22 3.42
C LEU A 129 6.56 -6.60 3.65
N ASP A 130 6.36 -7.25 4.80
CA ASP A 130 7.00 -8.52 5.19
C ASP A 130 6.83 -9.66 4.15
N LYS A 131 5.67 -9.70 3.48
CA LYS A 131 5.33 -10.64 2.41
C LYS A 131 5.90 -10.24 1.05
N PHE A 132 6.37 -9.01 0.89
CA PHE A 132 6.75 -8.41 -0.38
C PHE A 132 8.26 -8.24 -0.53
N ILE A 133 8.99 -8.03 0.56
CA ILE A 133 10.43 -7.78 0.55
C ILE A 133 11.20 -8.78 1.41
N GLU A 134 12.51 -8.81 1.19
CA GLU A 134 13.49 -9.48 2.05
C GLU A 134 14.55 -8.46 2.44
N VAL A 135 14.89 -8.39 3.73
CA VAL A 135 15.93 -7.50 4.29
C VAL A 135 17.13 -8.29 4.76
#